data_AF-W2LMQ6-F1
#
_entry.id   AF-W2LMQ6-F1
#
_cell.length_a   1.000
_cell.length_b   1.000
_cell.length_c   1.000
_cell.angle_alpha   90.00
_cell.angle_beta   90.00
_cell.angle_gamma   90.00
#
_symmetry.space_group_name_H-M   'P 1'
#
loop_
_entity.id
_entity.type
_entity.pdbx_description
1 polymer ?
#
loop_
_entity_poly.entity_id
_entity_poly.type
_entity_poly.pdbx_seq_one_letter_code
_entity_poly.pdbx_strand_id
1 'polypeptide(L)'
;MAPSLSSRPASPSDDESVDLECGLASSQHPLTRRQMERDLVLIFDSRELRRHEAWFLVETKWLDAWMSYVLGDDDDADAPKRPGPLKNDTLFDREEFRVRDNLIQTKDYRGVNPQVYALYAELYGTDDAKPIARWTLDLYATPVMIDDVREMLHVPGLKARSLVTEMNEELQSHEKGLEGLKTREEDKESWTYRCLCRCEFLVPCLNRLLGGGPTYKKEKETSWGDYFSCCKRKRRRVKKSNKRKKSKESRQEEETSSEETSSDEETHGLLG
;
A
#
# COMPACT_ATOMS: atom_id res chain seq x y z
N MET A 1 46.82 -54.68 -26.94
CA MET A 1 47.50 -54.93 -25.65
C MET A 1 46.88 -54.01 -24.61
N ALA A 2 46.15 -54.59 -23.65
CA ALA A 2 45.80 -53.91 -22.40
C ALA A 2 46.86 -54.26 -21.34
N PRO A 3 47.08 -53.37 -20.36
CA PRO A 3 46.66 -53.62 -18.98
C PRO A 3 46.05 -52.35 -18.35
N SER A 4 44.90 -52.37 -17.64
CA SER A 4 44.59 -52.96 -16.32
C SER A 4 45.10 -52.18 -15.10
N LEU A 5 44.20 -51.33 -14.58
CA LEU A 5 43.79 -51.08 -13.16
C LEU A 5 44.83 -50.59 -12.13
N SER A 6 44.53 -49.47 -11.46
CA SER A 6 44.01 -49.46 -10.07
C SER A 6 43.82 -48.05 -9.47
N SER A 7 42.61 -47.82 -8.94
CA SER A 7 42.12 -47.02 -7.77
C SER A 7 42.82 -45.70 -7.33
N ARG A 8 42.13 -44.65 -6.86
CA ARG A 8 41.05 -44.52 -5.85
C ARG A 8 40.48 -43.07 -5.87
N PRO A 9 39.26 -42.78 -5.40
CA PRO A 9 38.69 -41.43 -5.40
C PRO A 9 39.03 -40.66 -4.11
N ALA A 10 39.30 -39.37 -4.24
CA ALA A 10 39.42 -38.44 -3.11
C ALA A 10 38.33 -37.38 -3.24
N SER A 11 37.41 -37.36 -2.28
CA SER A 11 36.59 -36.21 -1.92
C SER A 11 37.11 -35.70 -0.57
N PRO A 12 37.39 -34.40 -0.44
CA PRO A 12 36.69 -33.59 0.56
C PRO A 12 36.22 -32.26 -0.08
N SER A 13 34.94 -31.94 -0.04
CA SER A 13 34.35 -31.03 0.95
C SER A 13 35.13 -29.73 1.11
N ASP A 14 34.75 -28.71 0.34
CA ASP A 14 34.72 -27.35 0.84
C ASP A 14 33.39 -26.72 0.39
N ASP A 15 32.54 -26.62 1.39
CA ASP A 15 31.25 -25.96 1.44
C ASP A 15 31.51 -24.46 1.28
N GLU A 16 31.62 -23.97 0.05
CA GLU A 16 31.45 -22.54 -0.22
C GLU A 16 29.96 -22.20 -0.03
N SER A 17 29.57 -22.12 1.24
CA SER A 17 28.42 -21.34 1.66
C SER A 17 28.74 -19.87 1.35
N VAL A 18 28.51 -19.48 0.10
CA VAL A 18 28.28 -18.08 -0.22
C VAL A 18 27.05 -17.66 0.57
N ASP A 19 27.33 -17.07 1.73
CA ASP A 19 26.42 -16.19 2.42
C ASP A 19 26.03 -15.10 1.42
N LEU A 20 24.99 -15.37 0.62
CA LEU A 20 24.10 -14.34 0.13
C LEU A 20 23.43 -13.75 1.36
N GLU A 21 24.21 -12.98 2.11
CA GLU A 21 23.76 -11.92 2.96
C GLU A 21 22.99 -10.99 2.02
N CYS A 22 21.71 -11.33 1.88
CA CYS A 22 20.74 -10.59 1.13
C CYS A 22 20.72 -9.23 1.82
N GLY A 23 21.49 -8.32 1.24
CA GLY A 23 21.51 -6.89 1.52
C GLY A 23 20.11 -6.35 1.29
N LEU A 24 19.21 -6.68 2.21
CA LEU A 24 18.12 -5.84 2.62
C LEU A 24 18.76 -4.69 3.41
N ALA A 25 19.63 -3.95 2.74
CA ALA A 25 19.64 -2.51 2.92
C ALA A 25 18.17 -2.15 2.69
N SER A 26 17.44 -1.99 3.79
CA SER A 26 16.23 -1.21 3.81
C SER A 26 16.72 0.11 3.27
N SER A 27 16.56 0.35 1.97
CA SER A 27 16.78 1.64 1.37
C SER A 27 15.82 2.53 2.13
N GLN A 28 16.33 3.18 3.17
CA GLN A 28 15.62 4.21 3.92
C GLN A 28 15.63 5.46 3.04
N HIS A 29 15.22 5.28 1.78
CA HIS A 29 14.75 6.40 1.03
C HIS A 29 13.45 6.80 1.70
N PRO A 30 13.34 8.06 2.12
CA PRO A 30 12.08 8.60 2.61
C PRO A 30 10.99 8.29 1.59
N LEU A 31 9.85 7.80 2.08
CA LEU A 31 8.71 7.56 1.21
C LEU A 31 8.30 8.90 0.62
N THR A 32 8.14 8.94 -0.70
CA THR A 32 7.66 10.15 -1.35
C THR A 32 6.18 10.36 -1.04
N ARG A 33 5.70 11.60 -1.16
CA ARG A 33 4.28 11.93 -0.93
C ARG A 33 3.34 11.02 -1.75
N ARG A 34 3.67 10.75 -3.01
CA ARG A 34 2.91 9.84 -3.90
C ARG A 34 2.78 8.44 -3.29
N GLN A 35 3.89 7.90 -2.77
CA GLN A 35 3.94 6.57 -2.15
C GLN A 35 3.14 6.53 -0.84
N MET A 36 3.26 7.55 0.00
CA MET A 36 2.52 7.64 1.26
C MET A 36 1.01 7.71 1.02
N GLU A 37 0.57 8.55 0.07
CA GLU A 37 -0.84 8.69 -0.31
C GLU A 37 -1.40 7.37 -0.88
N ARG A 38 -0.63 6.71 -1.75
CA ARG A 38 -0.99 5.39 -2.30
C ARG A 38 -1.18 4.35 -1.20
N ASP A 39 -0.17 4.20 -0.35
CA ASP A 39 -0.17 3.16 0.66
C ASP A 39 -1.26 3.40 1.70
N LEU A 40 -1.50 4.67 2.07
CA LEU A 40 -2.61 5.08 2.93
C LEU A 40 -3.96 4.63 2.37
N VAL A 41 -4.25 4.92 1.09
CA VAL A 41 -5.51 4.50 0.46
C VAL A 41 -5.62 2.97 0.38
N LEU A 42 -4.55 2.29 -0.04
CA LEU A 42 -4.54 0.82 -0.20
C LEU A 42 -4.72 0.05 1.12
N ILE A 43 -4.35 0.64 2.26
CA ILE A 43 -4.61 0.04 3.58
C ILE A 43 -6.12 -0.12 3.82
N PHE A 44 -6.93 0.81 3.31
CA PHE A 44 -8.38 0.85 3.52
C PHE A 44 -9.19 0.37 2.31
N ASP A 45 -8.55 0.13 1.16
CA ASP A 45 -9.20 -0.37 -0.05
C ASP A 45 -9.63 -1.85 0.12
N SER A 46 -10.79 -2.02 0.74
CA SER A 46 -11.50 -3.29 0.90
C SER A 46 -12.64 -3.38 -0.11
N ARG A 47 -12.83 -4.58 -0.65
CA ARG A 47 -13.98 -4.94 -1.52
C ARG A 47 -15.23 -5.32 -0.72
N GLU A 48 -15.13 -5.39 0.59
CA GLU A 48 -16.23 -5.72 1.50
C GLU A 48 -16.67 -4.47 2.25
N LEU A 49 -17.99 -4.26 2.31
CA LEU A 49 -18.63 -3.22 3.13
C LEU A 49 -19.07 -3.80 4.47
N ARG A 50 -19.02 -2.98 5.53
CA ARG A 50 -19.64 -3.34 6.81
C ARG A 50 -21.16 -3.23 6.71
N ARG A 51 -21.85 -3.82 7.68
CA ARG A 51 -23.31 -3.68 7.82
C ARG A 51 -23.66 -2.20 7.94
N HIS A 52 -24.68 -1.75 7.20
CA HIS A 52 -25.12 -0.35 7.13
C HIS A 52 -24.15 0.62 6.44
N GLU A 53 -23.18 0.11 5.67
CA GLU A 53 -22.39 0.94 4.76
C GLU A 53 -22.92 0.87 3.33
N ALA A 54 -22.61 1.91 2.56
CA ALA A 54 -22.94 2.04 1.15
C ALA A 54 -21.66 2.26 0.33
N TRP A 55 -21.77 2.01 -0.98
CA TRP A 55 -20.76 2.37 -1.96
C TRP A 55 -20.81 3.86 -2.26
N PHE A 56 -19.63 4.47 -2.35
CA PHE A 56 -19.46 5.85 -2.81
C PHE A 56 -18.95 5.81 -4.24
N LEU A 57 -19.70 6.39 -5.15
CA LEU A 57 -19.39 6.37 -6.58
C LEU A 57 -18.54 7.59 -6.94
N VAL A 58 -17.41 7.33 -7.59
CA VAL A 58 -16.41 8.32 -8.00
C VAL A 58 -16.19 8.15 -9.51
N GLU A 59 -16.10 9.26 -10.23
CA GLU A 59 -15.84 9.23 -11.68
C GLU A 59 -14.48 8.58 -12.00
N THR A 60 -14.44 7.73 -13.03
CA THR A 60 -13.24 7.00 -13.40
C THR A 60 -12.12 7.94 -13.87
N LYS A 61 -12.46 9.06 -14.53
CA LYS A 61 -11.46 10.05 -15.00
C LYS A 61 -10.60 10.62 -13.88
N TRP A 62 -11.23 10.96 -12.75
CA TRP A 62 -10.50 11.44 -11.58
C TRP A 62 -9.64 10.33 -10.97
N LEU A 63 -10.19 9.11 -10.85
CA LEU A 63 -9.45 7.95 -10.34
C LEU A 63 -8.26 7.58 -11.22
N ASP A 64 -8.38 7.69 -12.54
CA ASP A 64 -7.28 7.42 -13.48
C ASP A 64 -6.17 8.47 -13.34
N ALA A 65 -6.53 9.74 -13.17
CA ALA A 65 -5.57 10.81 -12.88
C ALA A 65 -4.86 10.58 -11.53
N TRP A 66 -5.62 10.19 -10.51
CA TRP A 66 -5.06 9.81 -9.20
C TRP A 66 -4.12 8.61 -9.30
N MET A 67 -4.53 7.54 -9.96
CA MET A 67 -3.71 6.35 -10.18
C MET A 67 -2.42 6.67 -10.94
N SER A 68 -2.52 7.48 -12.01
CA SER A 68 -1.36 7.91 -12.79
C SER A 68 -0.40 8.73 -11.93
N TYR A 69 -0.92 9.64 -11.09
CA TYR A 69 -0.12 10.41 -10.16
C TYR A 69 0.58 9.52 -9.13
N VAL A 70 -0.13 8.64 -8.41
CA VAL A 70 0.48 7.86 -7.33
C VAL A 70 1.39 6.71 -7.81
N LEU A 71 1.31 6.35 -9.10
CA LEU A 71 2.21 5.40 -9.75
C LEU A 71 3.36 6.07 -10.50
N GLY A 72 3.31 7.39 -10.70
CA GLY A 72 4.38 8.15 -11.33
C GLY A 72 5.64 8.22 -10.46
N ASP A 73 6.78 8.37 -11.13
CA ASP A 73 8.06 8.63 -10.47
C ASP A 73 8.20 10.13 -10.18
N ASP A 74 8.77 10.50 -9.04
CA ASP A 74 8.99 11.92 -8.69
C ASP A 74 10.19 12.51 -9.43
N ASP A 75 11.12 11.68 -9.91
CA ASP A 75 12.32 12.11 -10.64
C ASP A 75 12.06 12.34 -12.16
N ASP A 76 10.87 11.98 -12.64
CA ASP A 76 10.48 12.15 -14.05
C ASP A 76 9.90 13.56 -14.30
N ALA A 77 10.48 14.29 -15.25
CA ALA A 77 10.01 15.62 -15.63
C ALA A 77 8.58 15.58 -16.23
N ASP A 78 8.21 14.46 -16.83
CA ASP A 78 6.89 14.22 -17.42
C ASP A 78 5.94 13.49 -16.45
N ALA A 79 6.30 13.42 -15.16
CA ALA A 79 5.49 12.75 -14.14
C ALA A 79 4.07 13.32 -14.09
N PRO A 80 3.04 12.45 -14.01
CA PRO A 80 1.65 12.91 -13.91
C PRO A 80 1.46 13.84 -12.73
N LYS A 81 0.70 14.92 -12.92
CA LYS A 81 0.45 15.92 -11.88
C LYS A 81 -0.51 15.39 -10.83
N ARG A 82 -0.42 15.93 -9.61
CA ARG A 82 -1.38 15.67 -8.53
C ARG A 82 -2.79 15.94 -9.05
N PRO A 83 -3.74 15.01 -8.88
CA PRO A 83 -5.12 15.28 -9.25
C PRO A 83 -5.61 16.47 -8.43
N GLY A 84 -6.45 17.29 -9.05
CA GLY A 84 -7.17 18.34 -8.33
C GLY A 84 -8.22 17.75 -7.38
N PRO A 85 -9.10 18.59 -6.83
CA PRO A 85 -10.21 18.14 -6.00
C PRO A 85 -11.03 17.03 -6.67
N LEU A 86 -11.60 16.15 -5.84
CA LEU A 86 -12.49 15.09 -6.29
C LEU A 86 -13.69 15.71 -7.01
N LYS A 87 -13.91 15.29 -8.25
CA LYS A 87 -15.00 15.77 -9.11
C LYS A 87 -15.86 14.58 -9.54
N ASN A 88 -17.14 14.86 -9.72
CA ASN A 88 -18.13 13.94 -10.30
C ASN A 88 -18.91 14.63 -11.42
N ASP A 89 -18.33 15.68 -12.01
CA ASP A 89 -19.00 16.55 -12.99
C ASP A 89 -19.47 15.78 -14.22
N THR A 90 -18.74 14.73 -14.59
CA THR A 90 -19.06 13.95 -15.79
C THR A 90 -20.21 12.98 -15.57
N LEU A 91 -20.56 12.69 -14.31
CA LEU A 91 -21.67 11.82 -13.93
C LEU A 91 -23.00 12.56 -13.84
N PHE A 92 -22.97 13.89 -13.70
CA PHE A 92 -24.15 14.72 -13.54
C PHE A 92 -24.40 15.60 -14.76
N ASP A 93 -25.67 15.77 -15.08
CA ASP A 93 -26.13 16.85 -15.92
C ASP A 93 -26.46 18.07 -15.03
N ARG A 94 -25.74 19.17 -15.28
CA ARG A 94 -25.92 20.43 -14.53
C ARG A 94 -27.17 21.19 -14.95
N GLU A 95 -27.65 20.98 -16.17
CA GLU A 95 -28.85 21.67 -16.69
C GLU A 95 -30.12 20.97 -16.19
N GLU A 96 -30.12 19.63 -16.23
CA GLU A 96 -31.28 18.82 -15.84
C GLU A 96 -31.26 18.41 -14.35
N PHE A 97 -30.20 18.77 -13.61
CA PHE A 97 -30.00 18.44 -12.19
C PHE A 97 -30.19 16.94 -11.88
N ARG A 98 -29.79 16.06 -12.81
CA ARG A 98 -29.89 14.60 -12.67
C ARG A 98 -28.59 13.90 -13.05
N VAL A 99 -28.48 12.64 -12.66
CA VAL A 99 -27.40 11.77 -13.14
C VAL A 99 -27.60 11.54 -14.64
N ARG A 100 -26.51 11.56 -15.43
CA ARG A 100 -26.59 11.29 -16.87
C ARG A 100 -27.02 9.86 -17.15
N ASP A 101 -27.68 9.65 -18.28
CA ASP A 101 -28.14 8.33 -18.70
C ASP A 101 -27.00 7.51 -19.33
N ASN A 102 -27.13 6.18 -19.31
CA ASN A 102 -26.23 5.20 -19.95
C ASN A 102 -24.77 5.20 -19.45
N LEU A 103 -24.51 5.57 -18.20
CA LEU A 103 -23.22 5.46 -17.54
C LEU A 103 -22.96 4.02 -17.12
N ILE A 104 -21.76 3.53 -17.42
CA ILE A 104 -21.37 2.13 -17.25
C ILE A 104 -20.41 2.02 -16.07
N GLN A 105 -20.72 1.13 -15.12
CA GLN A 105 -19.83 0.78 -14.02
C GLN A 105 -18.45 0.36 -14.55
N THR A 106 -17.38 0.72 -13.85
CA THR A 106 -15.96 0.49 -14.18
C THR A 106 -15.40 1.32 -15.33
N LYS A 107 -16.24 1.74 -16.29
CA LYS A 107 -15.86 2.64 -17.39
C LYS A 107 -16.01 4.09 -16.97
N ASP A 108 -17.21 4.50 -16.56
CA ASP A 108 -17.52 5.91 -16.29
C ASP A 108 -17.38 6.24 -14.80
N TYR A 109 -17.68 5.28 -13.92
CA TYR A 109 -17.56 5.44 -12.48
C TYR A 109 -17.10 4.14 -11.79
N ARG A 110 -16.55 4.26 -10.59
CA ARG A 110 -16.23 3.13 -9.70
C ARG A 110 -16.76 3.38 -8.29
N GLY A 111 -17.12 2.30 -7.61
CA GLY A 111 -17.50 2.36 -6.21
C GLY A 111 -16.29 2.16 -5.31
N VAL A 112 -16.19 2.99 -4.28
CA VAL A 112 -15.23 2.86 -3.19
C VAL A 112 -15.98 2.80 -1.86
N ASN A 113 -15.33 2.24 -0.84
CA ASN A 113 -15.91 2.20 0.49
C ASN A 113 -15.86 3.59 1.17
N PRO A 114 -16.62 3.80 2.27
CA PRO A 114 -16.72 5.11 2.94
C PRO A 114 -15.36 5.66 3.40
N GLN A 115 -14.46 4.78 3.85
CA GLN A 115 -13.13 5.18 4.33
C GLN A 115 -12.23 5.67 3.21
N VAL A 116 -12.24 5.01 2.07
CA VAL A 116 -11.47 5.42 0.88
C VAL A 116 -12.03 6.73 0.33
N TYR A 117 -13.34 6.89 0.26
CA TYR A 117 -13.96 8.16 -0.16
C TYR A 117 -13.53 9.33 0.74
N ALA A 118 -13.60 9.14 2.06
CA ALA A 118 -13.18 10.14 3.03
C ALA A 118 -11.69 10.50 2.89
N LEU A 119 -10.83 9.52 2.60
CA LEU A 119 -9.40 9.78 2.35
C LEU A 119 -9.19 10.63 1.10
N TYR A 120 -9.87 10.33 -0.01
CA TYR A 120 -9.78 11.17 -1.20
C TYR A 120 -10.26 12.60 -0.95
N ALA A 121 -11.38 12.74 -0.24
CA ALA A 121 -11.93 14.04 0.11
C ALA A 121 -10.97 14.87 0.99
N GLU A 122 -10.32 14.26 1.98
CA GLU A 122 -9.36 14.96 2.85
C GLU A 122 -8.00 15.20 2.16
N LEU A 123 -7.53 14.30 1.28
CA LEU A 123 -6.25 14.44 0.57
C LEU A 123 -6.27 15.47 -0.56
N TYR A 124 -7.40 15.60 -1.26
CA TYR A 124 -7.50 16.39 -2.49
C TYR A 124 -8.57 17.49 -2.42
N GLY A 125 -9.47 17.44 -1.44
CA GLY A 125 -10.66 18.27 -1.39
C GLY A 125 -11.76 17.75 -2.33
N THR A 126 -12.93 18.39 -2.30
CA THR A 126 -14.09 17.96 -3.10
C THR A 126 -14.65 19.04 -4.03
N ASP A 127 -14.16 20.29 -4.03
CA ASP A 127 -14.64 21.37 -4.94
C ASP A 127 -16.18 21.38 -5.10
N ASP A 128 -16.89 21.37 -3.95
CA ASP A 128 -18.35 21.28 -3.82
C ASP A 128 -19.04 20.02 -4.41
N ALA A 129 -18.28 19.04 -4.91
CA ALA A 129 -18.80 17.75 -5.33
C ALA A 129 -19.47 17.03 -4.16
N LYS A 130 -20.77 16.77 -4.32
CA LYS A 130 -21.55 16.02 -3.34
C LYS A 130 -21.26 14.52 -3.47
N PRO A 131 -21.15 13.77 -2.35
CA PRO A 131 -20.99 12.33 -2.39
C PRO A 131 -22.18 11.65 -3.08
N ILE A 132 -21.90 10.71 -3.98
CA ILE A 132 -22.91 9.86 -4.62
C ILE A 132 -22.89 8.50 -3.93
N ALA A 133 -23.84 8.26 -3.03
CA ALA A 133 -23.92 7.00 -2.29
C ALA A 133 -25.03 6.08 -2.82
N ARG A 134 -24.73 4.77 -2.92
CA ARG A 134 -25.65 3.70 -3.34
C ARG A 134 -25.42 2.44 -2.52
N TRP A 135 -26.50 1.73 -2.19
CA TRP A 135 -26.41 0.44 -1.50
C TRP A 135 -25.77 -0.66 -2.36
N THR A 136 -25.87 -0.52 -3.69
CA THR A 136 -25.23 -1.39 -4.68
C THR A 136 -24.26 -0.56 -5.53
N LEU A 137 -23.46 -1.21 -6.37
CA LEU A 137 -22.57 -0.51 -7.31
C LEU A 137 -23.28 0.06 -8.54
N ASP A 138 -24.61 -0.04 -8.59
CA ASP A 138 -25.42 0.52 -9.65
C ASP A 138 -25.76 1.99 -9.34
N LEU A 139 -25.30 2.90 -10.21
CA LEU A 139 -25.53 4.34 -10.08
C LEU A 139 -27.02 4.72 -10.19
N TYR A 140 -27.80 3.92 -10.90
CA TYR A 140 -29.24 4.12 -11.10
C TYR A 140 -30.09 3.48 -10.00
N ALA A 141 -29.48 2.75 -9.07
CA ALA A 141 -30.19 2.21 -7.91
C ALA A 141 -30.68 3.33 -6.98
N THR A 142 -31.57 2.97 -6.05
CA THR A 142 -32.13 3.89 -5.05
C THR A 142 -31.03 4.65 -4.31
N PRO A 143 -31.06 5.99 -4.30
CA PRO A 143 -30.07 6.79 -3.58
C PRO A 143 -30.15 6.56 -2.08
N VAL A 144 -29.01 6.66 -1.40
CA VAL A 144 -28.98 6.71 0.06
C VAL A 144 -29.40 8.09 0.55
N MET A 145 -30.15 8.14 1.66
CA MET A 145 -30.61 9.41 2.23
C MET A 145 -29.43 10.27 2.69
N ILE A 146 -29.54 11.58 2.55
CA ILE A 146 -28.44 12.50 2.85
C ILE A 146 -27.97 12.43 4.30
N ASP A 147 -28.90 12.20 5.23
CA ASP A 147 -28.58 12.08 6.65
C ASP A 147 -27.79 10.79 6.94
N ASP A 148 -28.19 9.67 6.34
CA ASP A 148 -27.45 8.40 6.40
C ASP A 148 -26.05 8.56 5.79
N VAL A 149 -25.91 9.29 4.67
CA VAL A 149 -24.60 9.58 4.06
C VAL A 149 -23.70 10.35 5.02
N ARG A 150 -24.23 11.36 5.70
CA ARG A 150 -23.48 12.15 6.69
C ARG A 150 -23.06 11.28 7.88
N GLU A 151 -23.96 10.44 8.38
CA GLU A 151 -23.66 9.51 9.47
C GLU A 151 -22.58 8.50 9.07
N MET A 152 -22.73 7.88 7.89
CA MET A 152 -21.74 6.92 7.34
C MET A 152 -20.36 7.55 7.17
N LEU A 153 -20.28 8.81 6.75
CA LEU A 153 -19.00 9.51 6.55
C LEU A 153 -18.44 10.16 7.81
N HIS A 154 -19.19 10.25 8.90
CA HIS A 154 -18.75 10.97 10.10
C HIS A 154 -17.45 10.37 10.69
N VAL A 155 -17.48 9.08 11.04
CA VAL A 155 -16.31 8.39 11.60
C VAL A 155 -15.18 8.24 10.56
N PRO A 156 -15.44 7.81 9.32
CA PRO A 156 -14.42 7.77 8.28
C PRO A 156 -13.75 9.12 8.00
N GLY A 157 -14.50 10.21 8.02
CA GLY A 157 -14.01 11.57 7.82
C GLY A 157 -13.07 12.02 8.93
N LEU A 158 -13.46 11.84 10.20
CA LEU A 158 -12.59 12.13 11.35
C LEU A 158 -11.29 11.32 11.29
N LYS A 159 -11.40 10.03 10.94
CA LYS A 159 -10.24 9.15 10.80
C LYS A 159 -9.35 9.56 9.64
N ALA A 160 -9.92 9.88 8.48
CA ALA A 160 -9.16 10.34 7.32
C ALA A 160 -8.37 11.61 7.64
N ARG A 161 -9.01 12.60 8.29
CA ARG A 161 -8.35 13.83 8.73
C ARG A 161 -7.16 13.55 9.63
N SER A 162 -7.34 12.72 10.66
CA SER A 162 -6.25 12.35 11.56
C SER A 162 -5.07 11.71 10.81
N LEU A 163 -5.35 10.77 9.92
CA LEU A 163 -4.32 10.04 9.16
C LEU A 163 -3.59 10.94 8.15
N VAL A 164 -4.31 11.85 7.50
CA VAL A 164 -3.74 12.81 6.56
C VAL A 164 -2.89 13.86 7.28
N THR A 165 -3.32 14.31 8.46
CA THR A 165 -2.50 15.19 9.32
C THR A 165 -1.20 14.49 9.71
N GLU A 166 -1.27 13.27 10.23
CA GLU A 166 -0.09 12.47 10.63
C GLU A 166 0.87 12.27 9.44
N MET A 167 0.34 11.90 8.27
CA MET A 167 1.13 11.76 7.04
C MET A 167 1.81 13.08 6.62
N ASN A 168 1.11 14.22 6.74
CA ASN A 168 1.67 15.53 6.39
C ASN A 168 2.74 15.98 7.39
N GLU A 169 2.57 15.68 8.68
CA GLU A 169 3.59 15.94 9.71
C GLU A 169 4.87 15.17 9.43
N GLU A 170 4.77 13.90 9.05
CA GLU A 170 5.93 13.07 8.70
C GLU A 170 6.68 13.61 7.47
N LEU A 171 5.95 14.05 6.44
CA LEU A 171 6.54 14.69 5.27
C LEU A 171 7.29 15.97 5.64
N GLN A 172 6.71 16.81 6.48
CA GLN A 172 7.35 18.06 6.95
C GLN A 172 8.58 17.80 7.81
N SER A 173 8.52 16.80 8.71
CA SER A 173 9.67 16.41 9.53
C SER A 173 10.84 15.93 8.66
N HIS A 174 10.53 15.19 7.60
CA HIS A 174 11.54 14.72 6.66
C HIS A 174 12.19 15.86 5.87
N GLU A 175 11.40 16.81 5.36
CA GLU A 175 11.91 18.01 4.67
C GLU A 175 12.84 18.84 5.57
N LYS A 176 12.40 19.15 6.81
CA LYS A 176 13.21 19.93 7.78
C LYS A 176 14.47 19.21 8.22
N GLY A 177 14.42 17.89 8.38
CA GLY A 177 15.59 17.06 8.70
C GLY A 177 16.66 17.11 7.59
N LEU A 178 16.21 17.18 6.33
CA LEU A 178 17.10 17.33 5.18
C LEU A 178 17.73 18.74 5.10
N GLU A 179 16.96 19.79 5.40
CA GLU A 179 17.47 21.17 5.42
C GLU A 179 18.56 21.39 6.47
N GLY A 180 18.41 20.80 7.67
CA GLY A 180 19.44 20.84 8.72
C GLY A 180 20.72 20.06 8.39
N LEU A 181 20.65 19.10 7.46
CA LEU A 181 21.82 18.39 6.93
C LEU A 181 22.53 19.20 5.82
N LYS A 182 21.77 19.88 4.95
CA LYS A 182 22.32 20.76 3.90
C LYS A 182 23.09 21.95 4.47
N THR A 183 22.54 22.62 5.49
CA THR A 183 23.26 23.73 6.18
C THR A 183 24.53 23.25 6.87
N ARG A 184 24.53 22.02 7.41
CA ARG A 184 25.70 21.46 8.08
C ARG A 184 26.81 21.00 7.12
N GLU A 185 26.53 20.81 5.83
CA GLU A 185 27.57 20.54 4.83
C GLU A 185 28.28 21.80 4.33
N GLU A 186 27.58 22.93 4.23
CA GLU A 186 28.22 24.23 3.94
C GLU A 186 29.12 24.69 5.10
N ASP A 187 28.83 24.30 6.34
CA ASP A 187 29.66 24.62 7.50
C ASP A 187 30.90 23.69 7.69
N LYS A 188 31.05 22.63 6.89
CA LYS A 188 32.21 21.71 6.97
C LYS A 188 33.51 22.31 6.42
N GLU A 189 33.48 23.49 5.79
CA GLU A 189 34.71 24.26 5.50
C GLU A 189 35.28 25.02 6.70
N SER A 190 34.67 24.95 7.90
CA SER A 190 35.09 25.75 9.07
C SER A 190 35.51 24.96 10.32
N TRP A 191 35.65 23.63 10.25
CA TRP A 191 35.96 22.79 11.43
C TRP A 191 37.46 22.51 11.68
N THR A 192 38.38 23.17 10.98
CA THR A 192 39.83 23.01 11.26
C THR A 192 40.38 23.90 12.37
N TYR A 193 39.61 24.80 12.99
CA TYR A 193 40.11 25.55 14.16
C TYR A 193 39.01 25.87 15.19
N ARG A 194 38.89 25.03 16.22
CA ARG A 194 38.38 25.49 17.53
C ARG A 194 39.10 24.77 18.67
N CYS A 195 39.86 25.58 19.38
CA CYS A 195 40.84 25.27 20.40
C CYS A 195 40.33 24.36 21.54
N LEU A 196 41.22 23.46 21.96
CA LEU A 196 41.18 22.63 23.16
C LEU A 196 41.31 23.48 24.44
N CYS A 197 40.23 24.13 24.88
CA CYS A 197 40.12 24.59 26.26
C CYS A 197 38.93 23.92 26.98
N ARG A 198 39.29 23.03 27.91
CA ARG A 198 38.44 22.33 28.88
C ARG A 198 37.67 23.30 29.79
N CYS A 199 36.35 23.29 29.76
CA CYS A 199 35.44 23.60 30.89
C CYS A 199 34.12 22.83 30.65
N GLU A 200 33.96 21.61 31.15
CA GLU A 200 33.21 21.29 32.40
C GLU A 200 31.88 22.06 32.56
N PHE A 201 30.75 21.50 32.10
CA PHE A 201 29.45 21.57 32.79
C PHE A 201 28.44 20.59 32.16
N LEU A 202 28.46 19.37 32.72
CA LEU A 202 27.31 18.57 33.12
C LEU A 202 26.09 18.43 32.18
N VAL A 203 26.05 17.24 31.59
CA VAL A 203 24.87 16.46 31.18
C VAL A 203 23.76 16.48 32.25
N PRO A 204 22.50 16.84 31.93
CA PRO A 204 21.38 16.64 32.85
C PRO A 204 20.93 15.16 32.91
N CYS A 205 21.67 14.36 33.66
CA CYS A 205 21.18 13.13 34.27
C CYS A 205 20.52 13.45 35.62
N LEU A 206 19.35 14.10 35.67
CA LEU A 206 18.56 14.23 36.91
C LEU A 206 17.03 14.13 36.71
N ASN A 207 16.59 13.26 35.80
CA ASN A 207 15.21 12.74 35.78
C ASN A 207 15.00 11.54 36.74
N ARG A 208 15.75 11.46 37.84
CA ARG A 208 15.73 10.27 38.74
C ARG A 208 15.43 10.54 40.21
N LEU A 209 15.15 11.78 40.63
CA LEU A 209 14.97 12.08 42.07
C LEU A 209 13.56 12.49 42.53
N LEU A 210 12.58 12.71 41.65
CA LEU A 210 11.21 13.04 42.08
C LEU A 210 10.20 12.19 41.29
N GLY A 211 9.84 11.06 41.87
CA GLY A 211 9.03 10.02 41.25
C GLY A 211 7.54 10.35 41.07
N GLY A 212 6.87 9.46 40.33
CA GLY A 212 5.42 9.30 40.39
C GLY A 212 4.61 10.03 39.32
N GLY A 213 4.86 9.75 38.04
CA GLY A 213 3.90 10.07 36.98
C GLY A 213 2.87 8.93 36.83
N PRO A 214 1.56 9.22 36.66
CA PRO A 214 0.51 8.20 36.57
C PRO A 214 0.73 7.25 35.37
N THR A 215 0.80 5.95 35.66
CA THR A 215 0.81 4.90 34.63
C THR A 215 -0.62 4.63 34.17
N TYR A 216 -1.02 5.25 33.06
CA TYR A 216 -2.17 4.82 32.30
C TYR A 216 -1.76 3.59 31.46
N LYS A 217 -2.58 2.54 31.48
CA LYS A 217 -2.47 1.47 30.49
C LYS A 217 -2.72 2.11 29.13
N LYS A 218 -1.67 2.27 28.32
CA LYS A 218 -1.82 2.60 26.90
C LYS A 218 -2.63 1.49 26.25
N GLU A 219 -3.86 1.79 25.86
CA GLU A 219 -4.42 1.11 24.70
C GLU A 219 -3.44 1.29 23.55
N LYS A 220 -3.28 0.25 22.72
CA LYS A 220 -2.40 0.32 21.56
C LYS A 220 -2.95 1.38 20.61
N GLU A 221 -2.46 2.60 20.74
CA GLU A 221 -2.41 3.56 19.64
C GLU A 221 -1.68 2.85 18.51
N THR A 222 -2.44 2.38 17.52
CA THR A 222 -1.88 1.99 16.24
C THR A 222 -1.29 3.24 15.62
N SER A 223 0.02 3.40 15.76
CA SER A 223 0.80 4.44 15.09
C SER A 223 0.79 4.19 13.59
N TRP A 224 0.97 5.24 12.79
CA TRP A 224 1.24 5.13 11.36
C TRP A 224 2.23 4.01 11.00
N GLY A 225 3.30 3.83 11.80
CA GLY A 225 4.29 2.77 11.61
C GLY A 225 3.74 1.35 11.73
N ASP A 226 2.67 1.14 12.50
CA ASP A 226 2.04 -0.17 12.69
C ASP A 226 1.25 -0.61 11.45
N TYR A 227 0.64 0.32 10.72
CA TYR A 227 -0.08 0.01 9.47
C TYR A 227 0.89 -0.47 8.38
N PHE A 228 2.03 0.19 8.23
CA PHE A 228 3.06 -0.22 7.26
C PHE A 228 3.79 -1.51 7.65
N SER A 229 4.08 -1.69 8.95
CA SER A 229 4.72 -2.92 9.45
C SER A 229 3.82 -4.14 9.27
N CYS A 230 2.51 -4.00 9.51
CA CYS A 230 1.54 -5.08 9.34
C CYS A 230 1.33 -5.45 7.86
N CYS A 231 1.29 -4.45 6.95
CA CYS A 231 1.20 -4.67 5.51
C CYS A 231 2.45 -5.35 4.92
N LYS A 232 3.66 -4.99 5.38
CA LYS A 232 4.90 -5.70 5.01
C LYS A 232 4.89 -7.16 5.50
N ARG A 233 4.36 -7.42 6.70
CA ARG A 233 4.27 -8.77 7.28
C ARG A 233 3.23 -9.63 6.54
N LYS A 234 2.09 -9.06 6.12
CA LYS A 234 1.08 -9.74 5.29
C LYS A 234 1.59 -10.05 3.87
N ARG A 235 2.26 -9.11 3.19
CA ARG A 235 2.88 -9.34 1.87
C ARG A 235 3.93 -10.47 1.91
N ARG A 236 4.74 -10.56 2.97
CA ARG A 236 5.70 -11.66 3.17
C ARG A 236 5.02 -13.03 3.34
N ARG A 237 3.87 -13.08 4.03
CA ARG A 237 3.10 -14.34 4.21
C ARG A 237 2.44 -14.81 2.91
N VAL A 238 1.89 -13.90 2.11
CA VAL A 238 1.29 -14.24 0.80
C VAL A 238 2.34 -14.74 -0.19
N LYS A 239 3.52 -14.08 -0.27
CA LYS A 239 4.62 -14.55 -1.13
C LYS A 239 5.15 -15.94 -0.71
N LYS A 240 5.24 -16.22 0.60
CA LYS A 240 5.67 -17.54 1.12
C LYS A 240 4.61 -18.64 0.86
N SER A 241 3.33 -18.29 0.89
CA SER A 241 2.23 -19.21 0.55
C SER A 241 2.23 -19.58 -0.95
N ASN A 242 2.37 -18.59 -1.84
CA ASN A 242 2.39 -18.83 -3.28
C ASN A 242 3.63 -19.61 -3.73
N LYS A 243 4.81 -19.39 -3.11
CA LYS A 243 6.02 -20.19 -3.37
C LYS A 243 5.84 -21.66 -2.96
N ARG A 244 5.11 -21.93 -1.87
CA ARG A 244 4.80 -23.31 -1.41
C ARG A 244 3.75 -24.01 -2.28
N LYS A 245 2.76 -23.29 -2.80
CA LYS A 245 1.79 -23.88 -3.76
C LYS A 245 2.46 -24.25 -5.07
N LYS A 246 3.28 -23.35 -5.63
CA LYS A 246 3.98 -23.59 -6.90
C LYS A 246 4.98 -24.76 -6.84
N SER A 247 5.66 -24.97 -5.70
CA SER A 247 6.56 -26.13 -5.54
C SER A 247 5.85 -27.45 -5.24
N LYS A 248 4.55 -27.42 -4.92
CA LYS A 248 3.75 -28.63 -4.68
C LYS A 248 3.10 -29.11 -5.96
N GLU A 249 2.69 -28.16 -6.81
CA GLU A 249 2.14 -28.38 -8.15
C GLU A 249 3.21 -28.97 -9.10
N SER A 250 4.44 -28.43 -9.08
CA SER A 250 5.55 -28.98 -9.88
C SER A 250 6.02 -30.38 -9.44
N ARG A 251 5.60 -30.85 -8.27
CA ARG A 251 5.95 -32.18 -7.74
C ARG A 251 4.86 -33.21 -8.00
N GLN A 252 3.68 -32.77 -8.44
CA GLN A 252 2.54 -33.63 -8.73
C GLN A 252 2.44 -33.95 -10.23
N GLU A 253 3.02 -33.10 -11.09
CA GLU A 253 3.12 -33.33 -12.54
C GLU A 253 4.19 -34.36 -12.94
N GLU A 254 5.16 -34.68 -12.06
CA GLU A 254 6.16 -35.73 -12.32
C GLU A 254 5.68 -37.15 -11.96
N GLU A 255 4.57 -37.31 -11.22
CA GLU A 255 4.07 -38.63 -10.81
C GLU A 255 2.88 -39.16 -11.63
N THR A 256 2.40 -38.43 -12.65
CA THR A 256 1.25 -38.85 -13.49
C THR A 256 1.62 -39.19 -14.94
N SER A 257 2.88 -39.59 -15.19
CA SER A 257 3.37 -39.98 -16.52
C SER A 257 3.78 -41.46 -16.58
N SER A 258 2.84 -42.36 -16.25
CA SER A 258 2.92 -43.76 -16.66
C SER A 258 1.58 -44.43 -16.42
N GLU A 259 0.77 -44.57 -17.47
CA GLU A 259 -0.12 -45.72 -17.76
C GLU A 259 -1.19 -45.31 -18.79
N GLU A 260 -0.84 -45.41 -20.06
CA GLU A 260 -1.77 -45.50 -21.20
C GLU A 260 -1.14 -46.52 -22.15
N THR A 261 -1.71 -47.72 -22.31
CA THR A 261 -1.96 -48.38 -23.62
C THR A 261 -2.84 -49.64 -23.40
N SER A 262 -3.92 -49.78 -24.17
CA SER A 262 -4.64 -51.03 -24.57
C SER A 262 -6.15 -50.84 -24.45
N SER A 263 -7.01 -51.07 -25.42
CA SER A 263 -6.95 -51.55 -26.81
C SER A 263 -8.37 -51.34 -27.35
N ASP A 264 -8.47 -51.15 -28.66
CA ASP A 264 -9.69 -50.97 -29.46
C ASP A 264 -10.74 -52.09 -29.28
N GLU A 265 -12.02 -51.79 -29.53
CA GLU A 265 -12.73 -52.28 -30.74
C GLU A 265 -14.17 -51.73 -30.88
N GLU A 266 -14.53 -51.56 -32.16
CA GLU A 266 -15.83 -51.29 -32.76
C GLU A 266 -17.00 -52.11 -32.21
N THR A 267 -18.20 -51.53 -32.20
CA THR A 267 -19.36 -52.18 -32.85
C THR A 267 -20.51 -51.21 -33.11
N HIS A 268 -20.79 -51.04 -34.41
CA HIS A 268 -22.02 -50.52 -34.97
C HIS A 268 -23.21 -51.47 -34.72
N GLY A 269 -24.41 -50.94 -34.46
CA GLY A 269 -25.68 -51.66 -34.55
C GLY A 269 -26.83 -50.88 -33.89
N LEU A 270 -27.68 -50.19 -34.66
CA LEU A 270 -28.97 -50.65 -35.21
C LEU A 270 -30.14 -50.62 -34.22
N LEU A 271 -31.09 -49.72 -34.53
CA LEU A 271 -32.56 -49.78 -34.36
C LEU A 271 -33.14 -50.43 -33.10
N GLY A 272 -33.90 -49.62 -32.36
CA GLY A 272 -34.90 -50.00 -31.37
C GLY A 272 -35.61 -48.77 -30.85
#